data_AF-A0A7L9BHM8-F1
#
_entry.id   AF-A0A7L9BHM8-F1
#
_cell.length_a   1.000
_cell.length_b   1.000
_cell.length_c   1.000
_cell.angle_alpha   90.00
_cell.angle_beta   90.00
_cell.angle_gamma   90.00
#
_symmetry.space_group_name_H-M   'P 1'
#
loop_
_entity.id
_entity.type
_entity.pdbx_description
1 polymer ?
#
loop_
_entity_poly.entity_id
_entity_poly.type
_entity_poly.pdbx_seq_one_letter_code
_entity_poly.pdbx_strand_id
1 'polypeptide(L)'
;MSKPLNKVTSSFIFSLIAASLIFSLDSCKEEEVSCSSIEFQLQNTNRDLLQAAFDEDCEEVSRLFSKMFSLLRQGKNCEYVTNLVADEGYSDVESYIDYLEDERDRILDALSC
;
A
#
# COMPACT_ATOMS: atom_id res chain seq x y z
N MET A 1 -34.15 25.87 56.05
CA MET A 1 -33.94 24.58 56.75
C MET A 1 -32.71 23.90 56.19
N SER A 2 -32.06 23.10 57.01
CA SER A 2 -30.61 22.87 57.10
C SER A 2 -30.00 21.85 56.12
N LYS A 3 -28.69 22.05 55.85
CA LYS A 3 -27.65 21.15 55.29
C LYS A 3 -27.41 19.90 56.20
N PRO A 4 -26.70 18.79 55.81
CA PRO A 4 -25.37 18.73 55.15
C PRO A 4 -25.22 17.70 53.99
N LEU A 5 -24.37 17.91 52.97
CA LEU A 5 -22.90 17.83 52.91
C LEU A 5 -22.38 16.38 53.03
N ASN A 6 -21.92 15.79 51.91
CA ASN A 6 -20.80 14.86 51.95
C ASN A 6 -19.86 15.06 50.76
N LYS A 7 -18.63 15.45 51.13
CA LYS A 7 -17.43 15.54 50.31
C LYS A 7 -16.99 14.12 49.93
N VAL A 8 -16.63 13.89 48.68
CA VAL A 8 -15.41 13.12 48.38
C VAL A 8 -14.66 13.87 47.28
N THR A 9 -13.70 14.66 47.72
CA THR A 9 -12.56 15.11 46.92
C THR A 9 -11.78 13.90 46.45
N SER A 10 -11.67 13.68 45.14
CA SER A 10 -10.68 12.77 44.57
C SER A 10 -9.73 13.55 43.67
N SER A 11 -8.94 14.41 44.30
CA SER A 11 -7.64 14.79 43.75
C SER A 11 -6.65 13.69 44.11
N PHE A 12 -6.28 12.87 43.14
CA PHE A 12 -4.99 12.19 43.16
C PHE A 12 -4.15 12.76 42.03
N ILE A 13 -3.14 13.49 42.49
CA ILE A 13 -2.08 14.15 41.75
C ILE A 13 -1.09 13.09 41.24
N PHE A 14 -0.59 13.30 40.02
CA PHE A 14 0.70 12.92 39.45
C PHE A 14 1.45 11.68 40.00
N SER A 15 1.65 10.71 39.11
CA SER A 15 2.88 9.91 39.00
C SER A 15 3.04 9.63 37.50
N LEU A 16 3.85 10.37 36.73
CA LEU A 16 5.30 10.20 36.62
C LEU A 16 5.71 8.72 36.55
N ILE A 17 5.39 8.09 35.41
CA ILE A 17 6.18 6.97 34.89
C ILE A 17 6.76 7.43 33.56
N ALA A 18 7.81 8.26 33.67
CA ALA A 18 8.90 8.19 32.72
C ALA A 18 9.71 6.94 33.09
N ALA A 19 9.39 5.82 32.47
CA ALA A 19 10.26 4.66 32.39
C ALA A 19 10.35 4.30 30.92
N SER A 20 11.31 4.97 30.27
CA SER A 20 12.09 4.45 29.16
C SER A 20 12.23 2.92 29.21
N LEU A 21 11.42 2.22 28.42
CA LEU A 21 11.78 0.93 27.83
C LEU A 21 12.32 1.22 26.44
N ILE A 22 13.60 1.61 26.42
CA ILE A 22 14.43 1.52 25.24
C ILE A 22 15.03 0.10 25.27
N PHE A 23 15.05 -0.55 24.10
CA PHE A 23 15.61 -1.89 23.80
C PHE A 23 14.72 -3.05 24.28
N SER A 24 14.01 -3.78 23.40
CA SER A 24 14.52 -4.42 22.19
C SER A 24 13.69 -4.13 20.94
N LEU A 25 14.19 -3.18 20.15
CA LEU A 25 14.07 -3.19 18.70
C LEU A 25 14.91 -4.37 18.20
N ASP A 26 14.34 -5.56 18.10
CA ASP A 26 14.93 -6.61 17.29
C ASP A 26 13.86 -7.60 16.81
N SER A 27 13.79 -7.75 15.49
CA SER A 27 12.93 -8.68 14.72
C SER A 27 11.59 -8.19 14.14
N CYS A 28 11.46 -6.90 13.83
CA CYS A 28 10.71 -6.49 12.63
C CYS A 28 11.66 -5.75 11.69
N LYS A 29 12.70 -6.42 11.21
CA LYS A 29 13.31 -6.02 9.92
C LYS A 29 12.33 -6.42 8.82
N GLU A 30 11.17 -5.77 8.78
CA GLU A 30 10.50 -5.62 7.49
C GLU A 30 11.45 -4.72 6.70
N GLU A 31 12.02 -5.27 5.63
CA GLU A 31 12.81 -4.48 4.69
C GLU A 31 12.00 -3.24 4.33
N GLU A 32 12.49 -2.06 4.72
CA GLU A 32 11.79 -0.81 4.50
C GLU A 32 11.61 -0.65 2.99
N VAL A 33 10.38 -0.85 2.52
CA VAL A 33 10.04 -0.75 1.09
C VAL A 33 10.40 0.65 0.63
N SER A 34 11.37 0.75 -0.27
CA SER A 34 11.78 2.04 -0.84
C SER A 34 10.70 2.53 -1.80
N CYS A 35 9.89 3.50 -1.37
CA CYS A 35 8.81 4.04 -2.21
C CYS A 35 9.30 4.65 -3.52
N SER A 36 10.48 5.26 -3.54
CA SER A 36 11.11 5.75 -4.77
C SER A 36 11.50 4.61 -5.72
N SER A 37 11.94 3.47 -5.18
CA SER A 37 12.19 2.26 -5.97
C SER A 37 10.90 1.68 -6.54
N ILE A 38 9.81 1.66 -5.77
CA ILE A 38 8.50 1.20 -6.24
C ILE A 38 7.99 2.08 -7.38
N GLU A 39 8.00 3.40 -7.22
CA GLU A 39 7.60 4.34 -8.27
C GLU A 39 8.39 4.09 -9.56
N PHE A 40 9.72 4.06 -9.45
CA PHE A 40 10.59 3.81 -10.60
C PHE A 40 10.30 2.46 -11.27
N GLN A 41 10.08 1.41 -10.48
CA GLN A 41 9.78 0.08 -11.01
C GLN A 41 8.39 0.00 -11.65
N LEU A 42 7.38 0.68 -11.11
CA LEU A 42 6.04 0.76 -11.72
C LEU A 42 6.10 1.48 -13.07
N GLN A 43 6.77 2.63 -13.14
CA GLN A 43 6.94 3.38 -14.38
C GLN A 43 7.64 2.55 -15.46
N ASN A 44 8.74 1.86 -15.11
CA ASN A 44 9.42 0.98 -16.06
C ASN A 44 8.56 -0.21 -16.47
N THR A 45 7.88 -0.86 -15.52
CA THR A 45 7.00 -2.00 -15.82
C THR A 45 5.87 -1.60 -16.75
N ASN A 46 5.27 -0.41 -16.58
CA ASN A 46 4.25 0.10 -17.49
C ASN A 46 4.80 0.37 -18.90
N ARG A 47 5.97 1.02 -19.01
CA ARG A 47 6.64 1.22 -20.31
C ARG A 47 6.92 -0.11 -21.01
N ASP A 48 7.50 -1.06 -20.28
CA ASP A 48 7.87 -2.37 -20.82
C ASP A 48 6.61 -3.17 -21.20
N LEU A 49 5.50 -3.01 -20.47
CA LEU A 49 4.21 -3.65 -20.78
C LEU A 49 3.64 -3.14 -22.11
N LEU A 50 3.69 -1.82 -22.34
CA LEU A 50 3.26 -1.23 -23.61
C LEU A 50 4.10 -1.74 -24.79
N GLN A 51 5.41 -1.91 -24.58
CA GLN A 51 6.29 -2.49 -25.60
C GLN A 51 5.97 -3.97 -25.85
N ALA A 52 5.80 -4.78 -24.81
CA ALA A 52 5.46 -6.20 -24.94
C ALA A 52 4.11 -6.40 -25.65
N ALA A 53 3.11 -5.56 -25.34
CA ALA A 53 1.82 -5.60 -26.02
C ALA A 53 1.93 -5.18 -27.50
N PHE A 54 2.79 -4.21 -27.82
CA PHE A 54 3.08 -3.83 -29.21
C PHE A 54 3.81 -4.93 -29.99
N ASP A 55 4.70 -5.67 -29.33
CA ASP A 55 5.43 -6.79 -29.90
C ASP A 55 4.62 -8.11 -29.91
N GLU A 56 3.37 -8.06 -29.45
CA GLU A 56 2.45 -9.21 -29.32
C GLU A 56 3.05 -10.37 -28.47
N ASP A 57 3.89 -10.05 -27.49
CA ASP A 57 4.54 -11.03 -26.61
C ASP A 57 3.62 -11.38 -25.43
N CYS A 58 2.76 -12.39 -25.63
CA CYS A 58 1.81 -12.90 -24.64
C CYS A 58 2.47 -13.22 -23.28
N GLU A 59 3.62 -13.88 -23.29
CA GLU A 59 4.30 -14.34 -22.06
C GLU A 59 4.80 -13.14 -21.27
N GLU A 60 5.43 -12.20 -21.95
CA GLU A 60 5.98 -11.00 -21.32
C GLU A 60 4.87 -10.07 -20.82
N VAL A 61 3.77 -9.91 -21.55
CA VAL A 61 2.57 -9.16 -21.10
C VAL A 61 2.05 -9.74 -19.78
N SER A 62 1.82 -11.06 -19.73
CA SER A 62 1.32 -11.73 -18.52
C SER A 62 2.28 -11.59 -17.33
N ARG A 63 3.59 -11.72 -17.61
CA ARG A 63 4.65 -11.56 -16.59
C ARG A 63 4.72 -10.12 -16.05
N LEU A 64 4.58 -9.11 -16.92
CA LEU A 64 4.66 -7.71 -16.53
C LEU A 64 3.43 -7.24 -15.76
N PHE A 65 2.23 -7.71 -16.10
CA PHE A 65 1.05 -7.50 -15.27
C PHE A 65 1.23 -8.11 -13.88
N SER A 66 1.70 -9.35 -13.79
CA SER A 66 1.98 -10.01 -12.50
C SER A 66 3.00 -9.22 -11.65
N LYS A 67 4.05 -8.68 -12.30
CA LYS A 67 5.02 -7.80 -11.63
C LYS A 67 4.38 -6.51 -11.14
N MET A 68 3.54 -5.87 -11.96
CA MET A 68 2.81 -4.65 -11.61
C MET A 68 1.92 -4.87 -10.38
N PHE A 69 1.17 -5.98 -10.31
CA PHE A 69 0.35 -6.32 -9.14
C PHE A 69 1.20 -6.46 -7.87
N SER A 70 2.34 -7.13 -7.97
CA SER A 70 3.26 -7.27 -6.84
C SER A 70 3.80 -5.92 -6.36
N LEU A 71 4.19 -5.04 -7.29
CA LEU A 71 4.67 -3.70 -6.97
C LEU A 71 3.59 -2.81 -6.33
N LEU A 72 2.35 -2.87 -6.84
CA LEU A 72 1.22 -2.14 -6.25
C LEU A 72 0.97 -2.61 -4.81
N ARG A 73 0.99 -3.92 -4.53
CA ARG A 73 0.81 -4.46 -3.18
C ARG A 73 1.94 -4.08 -2.23
N GLN A 74 3.20 -4.18 -2.69
CA GLN A 74 4.36 -3.76 -1.90
C GLN A 74 4.33 -2.26 -1.62
N GLY A 75 3.91 -1.48 -2.61
CA GLY A 75 3.84 -0.03 -2.56
C GLY A 75 2.57 0.54 -1.96
N LYS A 76 1.64 -0.26 -1.43
CA LYS A 76 0.30 0.20 -1.04
C LYS A 76 0.26 1.35 -0.02
N ASN A 77 1.35 1.56 0.72
CA ASN A 77 1.48 2.66 1.68
C ASN A 77 2.35 3.82 1.16
N CYS A 78 2.86 3.74 -0.06
CA CYS A 78 3.63 4.79 -0.71
C CYS A 78 2.68 5.83 -1.31
N GLU A 79 2.96 7.11 -1.05
CA GLU A 79 2.14 8.23 -1.54
C GLU A 79 1.89 8.16 -3.05
N TYR A 80 2.92 7.83 -3.83
CA TYR A 80 2.79 7.65 -5.29
C TYR A 80 1.72 6.62 -5.67
N VAL A 81 1.71 5.44 -5.02
CA VAL A 81 0.74 4.37 -5.31
C VAL A 81 -0.66 4.77 -4.86
N THR A 82 -0.78 5.37 -3.66
CA THR A 82 -2.06 5.88 -3.16
C THR A 82 -2.67 6.91 -4.12
N ASN A 83 -1.85 7.85 -4.62
CA ASN A 83 -2.31 8.85 -5.58
C ASN A 83 -2.67 8.23 -6.92
N LEU A 84 -1.84 7.31 -7.45
CA LEU A 84 -2.13 6.58 -8.69
C LEU A 84 -3.48 5.86 -8.62
N VAL A 85 -3.72 5.09 -7.55
CA VAL A 85 -4.98 4.36 -7.35
C VAL A 85 -6.18 5.31 -7.28
N ALA A 86 -6.03 6.44 -6.58
CA ALA A 86 -7.08 7.45 -6.46
C ALA A 86 -7.35 8.19 -7.78
N ASP A 87 -6.31 8.51 -8.55
CA ASP A 87 -6.39 9.18 -9.85
C ASP A 87 -7.13 8.30 -10.88
N GLU A 88 -6.97 6.99 -10.78
CA GLU A 88 -7.72 5.99 -11.58
C GLU A 88 -9.15 5.75 -11.05
N GLY A 89 -9.53 6.38 -9.94
CA GLY A 89 -10.89 6.33 -9.39
C GLY A 89 -11.18 5.18 -8.43
N TYR A 90 -10.14 4.51 -7.91
CA TYR A 90 -10.29 3.39 -6.98
C TYR A 90 -10.02 3.82 -5.53
N SER A 91 -10.68 3.16 -4.57
CA SER A 91 -10.53 3.46 -3.13
C SER A 91 -9.32 2.79 -2.48
N ASP A 92 -8.82 1.71 -3.08
CA ASP A 92 -7.76 0.87 -2.54
C ASP A 92 -7.05 0.08 -3.65
N VAL A 93 -5.86 -0.40 -3.31
CA VAL A 93 -4.97 -1.11 -4.24
C VAL A 93 -5.58 -2.41 -4.76
N GLU A 94 -6.32 -3.17 -3.95
CA GLU A 94 -6.87 -4.45 -4.42
C GLU A 94 -7.99 -4.22 -5.44
N SER A 95 -8.87 -3.24 -5.21
CA SER A 95 -9.91 -2.88 -6.19
C SER A 95 -9.31 -2.42 -7.53
N TYR A 96 -8.17 -1.73 -7.50
CA TYR A 96 -7.46 -1.36 -8.73
C TYR A 96 -6.78 -2.57 -9.40
N ILE A 97 -6.22 -3.49 -8.62
CA ILE A 97 -5.64 -4.72 -9.15
C ILE A 97 -6.72 -5.59 -9.81
N ASP A 98 -7.90 -5.74 -9.20
CA ASP A 98 -9.01 -6.50 -9.78
C ASP A 98 -9.37 -5.96 -11.17
N TYR A 99 -9.45 -4.63 -11.33
CA TYR A 99 -9.64 -4.01 -12.64
C TYR A 99 -8.49 -4.31 -13.62
N LEU A 100 -7.24 -4.24 -13.16
CA LEU A 100 -6.10 -4.53 -14.02
C LEU A 100 -5.99 -6.01 -14.41
N GLU A 101 -6.52 -6.93 -13.61
CA GLU A 101 -6.65 -8.35 -13.99
C GLU A 101 -7.64 -8.51 -15.15
N ASP A 102 -8.78 -7.81 -15.11
CA ASP A 102 -9.73 -7.77 -16.23
C ASP A 102 -9.13 -7.11 -17.49
N GLU A 103 -8.29 -6.08 -17.32
CA GLU A 103 -7.57 -5.45 -18.45
C GLU A 103 -6.49 -6.38 -19.01
N ARG A 104 -5.73 -7.09 -18.15
CA ARG A 104 -4.76 -8.11 -18.59
C ARG A 104 -5.45 -9.13 -19.48
N ASP A 105 -6.56 -9.69 -19.03
CA ASP A 105 -7.26 -10.75 -19.76
C ASP A 105 -7.82 -10.23 -21.08
N ARG A 106 -8.34 -8.99 -21.11
CA ARG A 106 -8.78 -8.34 -22.36
C ARG A 106 -7.65 -8.08 -23.34
N ILE A 107 -6.48 -7.66 -22.85
CA ILE A 107 -5.31 -7.44 -23.70
C ILE A 107 -4.80 -8.78 -24.25
N LEU A 108 -4.69 -9.80 -23.41
CA LEU A 108 -4.25 -11.14 -23.85
C LEU A 108 -5.19 -11.72 -24.90
N ASP A 109 -6.51 -11.64 -24.69
CA ASP A 109 -7.51 -12.07 -25.68
C ASP A 109 -7.38 -11.29 -27.00
N ALA A 110 -7.16 -9.97 -26.94
CA ALA A 110 -6.95 -9.13 -28.12
C ALA A 110 -5.68 -9.50 -28.90
N LEU A 111 -4.66 -10.03 -28.22
CA LEU A 111 -3.43 -10.57 -28.79
C LEU A 111 -3.57 -12.03 -29.27
N SER A 112 -4.75 -12.65 -29.13
CA SER A 112 -5.00 -14.07 -29.41
C SER A 112 -4.21 -15.05 -28.54
N CYS A 113 -3.95 -14.63 -27.30
CA CYS A 113 -3.59 -15.50 -26.18
C CYS A 113 -4.88 -15.87 -25.41
#